data_AF-A0AA39P7Z2-F1
#
_entry.id   AF-A0AA39P7Z2-F1
#
_cell.length_a   1.000
_cell.length_b   1.000
_cell.length_c   1.000
_cell.angle_alpha   90.00
_cell.angle_beta   90.00
_cell.angle_gamma   90.00
#
_symmetry.space_group_name_H-M   'P 1'
#
loop_
_entity.id
_entity.type
_entity.pdbx_description
1 polymer ?
#
loop_
_entity_poly.entity_id
_entity_poly.type
_entity_poly.pdbx_seq_one_letter_code
_entity_poly.pdbx_strand_id
1 'polypeptide(L)'
;FPNMFLMGSRPGIPYTNGSILPGMEVQADYIVACLAKMQKQDIKMMEVDRDAQNKYNIQQTLSLEDLIWSDCCSSWYKGGTVDGEPFALYGGSTLQYKELLSSPRWEDWKFIPLYKN
;
A
#
# COMPACT_ATOMS: atom_id res chain seq x y z
N PHE A 1 7.46 -8.46 -8.40
CA PHE A 1 7.29 -7.40 -9.41
C PHE A 1 8.29 -6.30 -9.13
N PRO A 2 9.50 -6.35 -9.69
CA PRO A 2 10.53 -5.37 -9.39
C PRO A 2 10.32 -4.04 -10.12
N ASN A 3 10.72 -2.92 -9.51
CA ASN A 3 10.60 -1.55 -10.05
C ASN A 3 9.17 -1.18 -10.50
N MET A 4 8.16 -1.84 -9.95
CA MET A 4 6.76 -1.62 -10.30
C MET A 4 6.05 -0.93 -9.14
N PHE A 5 5.53 0.26 -9.42
CA PHE A 5 4.69 1.01 -8.50
C PHE A 5 3.29 1.12 -9.09
N LEU A 6 2.29 1.03 -8.23
CA LEU A 6 0.89 1.12 -8.63
C LEU A 6 0.25 2.27 -7.84
N MET A 7 -0.40 3.18 -8.55
CA MET A 7 -0.98 4.42 -8.04
C MET A 7 -2.45 4.50 -8.40
N GLY A 8 -3.25 5.12 -7.53
CA GLY A 8 -4.69 5.30 -7.75
C GLY A 8 -5.48 4.04 -7.40
N SER A 9 -6.33 3.57 -8.32
CA SER A 9 -7.34 2.54 -8.04
C SER A 9 -6.71 1.14 -7.88
N ARG A 10 -6.21 0.85 -6.67
CA ARG A 10 -5.62 -0.42 -6.26
C ARG A 10 -6.14 -0.85 -4.87
N PRO A 11 -6.05 -2.14 -4.48
CA PRO A 11 -6.31 -2.55 -3.11
C PRO A 11 -5.45 -1.80 -2.08
N GLY A 12 -6.06 -1.42 -0.95
CA GLY A 12 -5.36 -0.76 0.16
C GLY A 12 -5.23 0.77 0.03
N ILE A 13 -6.09 1.42 -0.76
CA ILE A 13 -6.22 2.89 -0.79
C ILE A 13 -7.47 3.31 0.02
N PRO A 14 -7.48 4.49 0.67
CA PRO A 14 -8.64 4.99 1.42
C PRO A 14 -9.77 5.48 0.50
N TYR A 15 -10.44 4.56 -0.22
CA TYR A 15 -11.56 4.90 -1.12
C TYR A 15 -12.75 5.54 -0.39
N THR A 16 -13.05 5.03 0.81
CA THR A 16 -14.32 5.31 1.51
C THR A 16 -14.14 6.23 2.71
N ASN A 17 -12.92 6.31 3.25
CA ASN A 17 -12.61 7.01 4.50
C ASN A 17 -11.98 8.40 4.28
N GLY A 18 -12.42 9.09 3.21
CA GLY A 18 -12.00 10.45 2.86
C GLY A 18 -11.90 10.67 1.36
N SER A 19 -11.26 11.79 0.98
CA SER A 19 -10.97 12.05 -0.44
C SER A 19 -9.84 11.14 -0.93
N ILE A 20 -10.01 10.60 -2.13
CA ILE A 20 -8.98 9.81 -2.82
C ILE A 20 -7.81 10.67 -3.30
N LEU A 21 -8.06 11.95 -3.62
CA LEU A 21 -7.05 12.83 -4.22
C LEU A 21 -5.83 13.03 -3.31
N PRO A 22 -5.96 13.38 -2.02
CA PRO A 22 -4.81 13.47 -1.12
C PRO A 22 -4.08 12.13 -0.94
N GLY A 23 -4.81 11.01 -1.02
CA GLY A 23 -4.22 9.67 -1.00
C GLY A 23 -3.37 9.39 -2.23
N MET A 24 -3.80 9.86 -3.40
CA MET A 24 -3.02 9.77 -4.64
C MET A 24 -1.81 10.71 -4.62
N GLU A 25 -1.96 11.93 -4.13
CA GLU A 25 -0.85 12.88 -4.01
C GLU A 25 0.29 12.30 -3.16
N VAL A 26 -0.02 11.74 -1.99
CA VAL A 26 1.01 11.13 -1.13
C VAL A 26 1.62 9.85 -1.74
N GLN A 27 0.86 9.08 -2.53
CA GLN A 27 1.42 7.96 -3.31
C GLN A 27 2.43 8.45 -4.34
N ALA A 28 2.14 9.55 -5.04
CA ALA A 28 3.06 10.13 -6.00
C ALA A 28 4.35 10.59 -5.31
N ASP A 29 4.24 11.28 -4.17
CA ASP A 29 5.40 11.71 -3.37
C ASP A 29 6.24 10.51 -2.91
N TYR A 30 5.61 9.43 -2.45
CA TYR A 30 6.28 8.19 -2.06
C TYR A 30 7.06 7.57 -3.24
N ILE A 31 6.43 7.48 -4.41
CA ILE A 31 7.07 6.94 -5.62
C ILE A 31 8.26 7.81 -6.03
N VAL A 32 8.12 9.13 -5.99
CA VAL A 32 9.22 10.07 -6.27
C VAL A 32 10.37 9.86 -5.28
N ALA A 33 10.09 9.65 -3.99
CA ALA A 33 11.11 9.35 -2.99
C ALA A 33 11.85 8.04 -3.29
N CYS A 34 11.12 6.98 -3.69
CA CYS A 34 11.72 5.72 -4.11
C CYS A 34 12.64 5.89 -5.34
N LEU A 35 12.17 6.59 -6.37
CA LEU A 35 12.95 6.86 -7.58
C LEU A 35 14.21 7.69 -7.28
N ALA A 36 14.07 8.73 -6.44
CA ALA A 36 15.19 9.56 -6.02
C ALA A 36 16.23 8.75 -5.23
N LYS A 37 15.80 7.84 -4.34
CA LYS A 37 16.70 6.92 -3.64
C LYS A 37 17.42 5.99 -4.61
N MET A 38 16.69 5.41 -5.56
CA MET A 38 17.29 4.52 -6.55
C MET A 38 18.38 5.19 -7.38
N GLN A 39 18.11 6.42 -7.84
CA GLN A 39 19.07 7.22 -8.62
C GLN A 39 20.29 7.67 -7.80
N LYS A 40 20.07 8.09 -6.54
CA LYS A 40 21.16 8.61 -5.68
C LYS A 40 22.07 7.51 -5.10
N GLN A 41 21.59 6.28 -5.04
CA GLN A 41 22.30 5.16 -4.38
C GLN A 41 22.68 4.05 -5.38
N ASP A 42 22.65 4.34 -6.68
CA ASP A 42 22.99 3.40 -7.74
C ASP A 42 22.25 2.06 -7.59
N ILE A 43 20.94 2.09 -7.35
CA ILE A 43 20.12 0.89 -7.20
C ILE A 43 19.49 0.55 -8.54
N LYS A 44 19.77 -0.66 -9.04
CA LYS A 44 19.20 -1.19 -10.29
C LYS A 44 17.78 -1.72 -10.09
N MET A 45 17.55 -2.38 -8.95
CA MET A 45 16.28 -3.03 -8.67
C MET A 45 15.83 -2.75 -7.25
N MET A 46 14.56 -2.41 -7.11
CA MET A 46 13.85 -2.25 -5.85
C MET A 46 12.60 -3.14 -5.90
N GLU A 47 12.46 -4.03 -4.92
CA GLU A 47 11.30 -4.94 -4.81
C GLU A 47 10.90 -5.09 -3.35
N VAL A 48 9.59 -5.19 -3.08
CA VAL A 48 9.07 -5.36 -1.72
C VAL A 48 9.48 -6.72 -1.17
N ASP A 49 9.92 -6.77 0.10
CA ASP A 49 10.15 -8.02 0.80
C ASP A 49 8.82 -8.78 1.01
N ARG A 50 8.80 -10.09 0.68
CA ARG A 50 7.59 -10.90 0.77
C ARG A 50 7.04 -11.01 2.18
N ASP A 51 7.90 -11.09 3.19
CA ASP A 51 7.48 -11.18 4.58
C ASP A 51 6.93 -9.85 5.07
N ALA A 52 7.50 -8.73 4.63
CA ALA A 52 6.93 -7.40 4.88
C ALA A 52 5.53 -7.25 4.26
N GLN A 53 5.35 -7.70 3.02
CA GLN A 53 4.03 -7.70 2.36
C GLN A 53 3.03 -8.59 3.10
N ASN A 54 3.42 -9.79 3.53
CA ASN A 54 2.54 -10.70 4.26
C ASN A 54 2.11 -10.11 5.60
N LYS A 55 3.05 -9.50 6.35
CA LYS A 55 2.74 -8.81 7.61
C LYS A 55 1.76 -7.66 7.39
N TYR A 56 1.97 -6.86 6.34
CA TYR A 56 1.05 -5.77 5.99
C TYR A 56 -0.35 -6.30 5.64
N ASN A 57 -0.45 -7.38 4.86
CA ASN A 57 -1.73 -7.98 4.51
C ASN A 57 -2.50 -8.47 5.74
N ILE A 58 -1.82 -9.15 6.67
CA ILE A 58 -2.42 -9.59 7.94
C ILE A 58 -2.92 -8.38 8.74
N GLN A 59 -2.09 -7.33 8.86
CA GLN A 59 -2.50 -6.11 9.55
C GLN A 59 -3.72 -5.45 8.90
N GLN A 60 -3.77 -5.40 7.58
CA GLN A 60 -4.91 -4.83 6.85
C GLN A 60 -6.19 -5.62 7.09
N THR A 61 -6.15 -6.95 6.97
CA THR A 61 -7.32 -7.80 7.24
C THR A 61 -7.83 -7.59 8.66
N LEU A 62 -6.95 -7.64 9.67
CA LEU A 62 -7.31 -7.41 11.07
C LEU A 62 -7.88 -6.00 11.30
N SER A 63 -7.36 -4.99 10.60
CA SER A 63 -7.85 -3.61 10.74
C SER A 63 -9.25 -3.40 10.14
N LEU A 64 -9.69 -4.29 9.26
CA LEU A 64 -11.01 -4.23 8.62
C LEU A 64 -12.05 -5.11 9.33
N GLU A 65 -11.63 -6.12 10.09
CA GLU A 65 -12.50 -7.11 10.77
C GLU A 65 -13.58 -6.44 11.62
N ASP A 66 -13.21 -5.43 12.41
CA ASP A 66 -14.12 -4.71 13.32
C ASP A 66 -14.88 -3.53 12.65
N LEU A 67 -14.74 -3.34 11.33
CA LEU A 67 -15.37 -2.24 10.61
C LEU A 67 -16.63 -2.69 9.86
N ILE A 68 -17.53 -1.73 9.57
CA ILE A 68 -18.78 -1.97 8.82
C ILE A 68 -18.57 -2.62 7.45
N TRP A 69 -17.37 -2.54 6.89
CA TRP A 69 -17.00 -3.15 5.62
C TRP A 69 -16.98 -4.69 5.66
N SER A 70 -16.89 -5.27 6.86
CA SER A 70 -16.90 -6.72 7.11
C SER A 70 -18.28 -7.27 7.50
N ASP A 71 -19.29 -6.42 7.62
CA ASP A 71 -20.65 -6.83 8.01
C ASP A 71 -21.35 -7.70 6.95
N CYS A 72 -22.43 -8.40 7.30
CA CYS A 72 -23.13 -9.41 6.48
C CYS A 72 -23.92 -8.80 5.30
N CYS A 73 -23.21 -8.19 4.34
CA CYS A 73 -23.77 -7.55 3.15
C CYS A 73 -22.93 -7.85 1.90
N SER A 74 -23.50 -8.11 0.73
CA SER A 74 -22.68 -8.21 -0.48
C SER A 74 -22.19 -6.83 -0.93
N SER A 75 -20.88 -6.70 -1.18
CA SER A 75 -20.30 -5.46 -1.68
C SER A 75 -19.16 -5.72 -2.65
N TRP A 76 -18.85 -4.75 -3.51
CA TRP A 76 -17.69 -4.83 -4.41
C TRP A 76 -16.38 -4.97 -3.63
N TYR A 77 -16.29 -4.41 -2.43
CA TYR A 77 -15.11 -4.50 -1.56
C TYR A 77 -14.81 -5.93 -1.10
N LYS A 78 -15.83 -6.79 -1.08
CA LYS A 78 -15.76 -8.22 -0.72
C LYS A 78 -15.81 -9.13 -1.95
N GLY A 79 -15.62 -8.59 -3.14
CA GLY A 79 -15.74 -9.37 -4.38
C GLY A 79 -17.16 -9.85 -4.70
N GLY A 80 -18.18 -9.19 -4.14
CA GLY A 80 -19.58 -9.49 -4.39
C GLY A 80 -20.18 -10.59 -3.51
N THR A 81 -19.43 -11.14 -2.56
CA THR A 81 -19.92 -12.16 -1.61
C THR A 81 -20.39 -11.52 -0.30
N VAL A 82 -21.31 -12.20 0.39
CA VAL A 82 -21.83 -11.75 1.69
C VAL A 82 -20.79 -11.97 2.79
N ASP A 83 -20.09 -13.11 2.77
CA ASP A 83 -19.11 -13.51 3.80
C ASP A 83 -17.64 -13.30 3.36
N GLY A 84 -17.39 -12.52 2.30
CA GLY A 84 -16.03 -12.27 1.83
C GLY A 84 -15.23 -11.35 2.76
N GLU A 85 -13.92 -11.52 2.82
CA GLU A 85 -13.08 -10.55 3.50
C GLU A 85 -12.92 -9.29 2.62
N PRO A 86 -13.15 -8.08 3.16
CA PRO A 86 -12.89 -6.86 2.41
C PRO A 86 -11.38 -6.72 2.18
N PHE A 87 -10.96 -6.63 0.91
CA PHE A 87 -9.54 -6.51 0.54
C PHE A 87 -9.22 -5.20 -0.20
N ALA A 88 -10.25 -4.53 -0.72
CA ALA A 88 -10.07 -3.37 -1.58
C ALA A 88 -9.69 -2.09 -0.80
N LEU A 89 -10.00 -2.01 0.49
CA LEU A 89 -9.97 -0.79 1.27
C LEU A 89 -8.75 -0.69 2.19
N TYR A 90 -8.33 0.54 2.47
CA TYR A 90 -7.53 0.84 3.66
C TYR A 90 -8.47 1.16 4.84
N GLY A 91 -8.33 0.45 5.96
CA GLY A 91 -9.23 0.58 7.11
C GLY A 91 -9.15 1.91 7.86
N GLY A 92 -8.06 2.67 7.70
CA GLY A 92 -7.87 3.97 8.34
C GLY A 92 -8.39 5.16 7.52
N SER A 93 -8.25 6.36 8.08
CA SER A 93 -8.55 7.63 7.43
C SER A 93 -7.48 8.03 6.39
N THR A 94 -7.82 8.92 5.46
CA THR A 94 -6.83 9.50 4.53
C THR A 94 -5.65 10.18 5.24
N LEU A 95 -5.86 10.75 6.44
CA LEU A 95 -4.77 11.36 7.23
C LEU A 95 -3.79 10.31 7.76
N GLN A 96 -4.29 9.19 8.29
CA GLN A 96 -3.45 8.06 8.71
C GLN A 96 -2.70 7.46 7.52
N TYR A 97 -3.35 7.37 6.36
CA TYR A 97 -2.71 6.91 5.14
C TYR A 97 -1.58 7.84 4.69
N LYS A 98 -1.80 9.16 4.79
CA LYS A 98 -0.78 10.18 4.49
C LYS A 98 0.41 10.04 5.43
N GLU A 99 0.17 9.87 6.73
CA GLU A 99 1.23 9.68 7.71
C GLU A 99 2.01 8.38 7.47
N LEU A 100 1.31 7.29 7.15
CA LEU A 100 1.93 6.00 6.84
C LEU A 100 2.92 6.09 5.66
N LEU A 101 2.59 6.88 4.64
CA LEU A 101 3.40 7.05 3.45
C LEU A 101 4.39 8.23 3.51
N SER A 102 4.30 9.10 4.52
CA SER A 102 5.21 10.25 4.64
C SER A 102 6.65 9.84 4.92
N SER A 103 6.85 8.69 5.57
CA SER A 103 8.15 8.15 5.94
C SER A 103 8.35 6.73 5.38
N PRO A 104 8.96 6.58 4.19
CA PRO A 104 9.20 5.26 3.60
C PRO A 104 10.07 4.37 4.50
N ARG A 105 9.54 3.20 4.85
CA ARG A 105 10.26 2.15 5.58
C ARG A 105 11.16 1.37 4.63
N TRP A 106 12.38 1.84 4.46
CA TRP A 106 13.34 1.23 3.52
C TRP A 106 13.72 -0.20 3.89
N GLU A 107 13.55 -0.60 5.15
CA GLU A 107 13.79 -1.95 5.64
C GLU A 107 12.81 -3.00 5.09
N ASP A 108 11.64 -2.59 4.61
CA ASP A 108 10.64 -3.47 3.99
C ASP A 108 10.94 -3.75 2.50
N TRP A 109 12.05 -3.22 1.98
CA TRP A 109 12.45 -3.33 0.58
C TRP A 109 13.77 -4.10 0.40
N LYS A 110 13.83 -4.89 -0.67
CA LYS A 110 15.05 -5.50 -1.20
C LYS A 110 15.61 -4.61 -2.31
N PHE A 111 16.89 -4.29 -2.19
CA PHE A 111 17.62 -3.51 -3.18
C PHE A 111 18.70 -4.36 -3.84
N ILE A 112 18.81 -4.27 -5.17
CA ILE A 112 19.95 -4.81 -5.92
C ILE A 112 20.74 -3.63 -6.47
N PRO A 113 22.03 -3.50 -6.12
CA PRO A 113 22.87 -2.42 -6.63
C PRO A 113 23.12 -2.56 -8.14
N LEU A 114 23.36 -1.44 -8.80
CA LEU A 114 23.68 -1.34 -10.22
C LEU A 114 25.08 -1.86 -10.52
N TYR A 115 26.03 -1.52 -9.65
CA TYR A 115 27.41 -1.99 -9.72
C TYR A 115 27.64 -3.08 -8.67
N LYS A 116 28.23 -4.20 -9.09
CA LYS A 116 28.82 -5.18 -8.18
C LYS A 116 30.23 -4.69 -7.89
N ASN A 117 30.45 -4.10 -6.72
CA ASN A 117 31.82 -4.05 -6.17
C ASN A 117 32.22 -5.47 -5.74
#